data_AF-A0A3B1D6D3-F1
#
_entry.id   AF-A0A3B1D6D3-F1
#
_cell.length_a   1.000
_cell.length_b   1.000
_cell.length_c   1.000
_cell.angle_alpha   90.00
_cell.angle_beta   90.00
_cell.angle_gamma   90.00
#
_symmetry.space_group_name_H-M   'P 1'
#
loop_
_entity.id
_entity.type
_entity.pdbx_description
1 polymer ?
#
loop_
_entity_poly.entity_id
_entity_poly.type
_entity_poly.pdbx_seq_one_letter_code
_entity_poly.pdbx_strand_id
1 'polypeptide(L)'
;MSETKVLSKIYIETFQRRWLLLLASVVCAVIPGVFYLQKAEPVYETQIRALIQNNGLSINSNARHNKDREFLSTQAEIVRSPLIIRRSFEILPPSPTLEPDVDPVAQVAKSLSVSPLVSTDIIRLSYRNSDPERSVKRLQAIIESYQQYLREIEQGTSDETVELLENQEETLEKKRKNLEEKIIQIHKESPFIGEPGEIVRTETAALKELASQLVVSNSKRNRIENILKAQVNSNVTKTQNVILLDGIDTELSRTLRELQSNFWQAESNVQKLSRVYGPLHPERKQAEDQAVALKKQYVDVKNQVVASLKHQLEISRSEEKNFQQRYNNERERLSQLDHFLLQEEQLQSELKRVNQAHESTVALLRQKQLNKEALAGGQASILVKVLDEYMVPKEPVWPLPAPLLIACGLLGLLLGLVVIVFIEKLPLPGMQFFDTFSPETTNPMHNVSNQTPVTSGNSFSSNTQQQRNSLQNVVSNKEDSQQVHSEVSTAEMEHSS
;
A
#
# COMPACT_ATOMS: atom_id res chain seq x y z
N MET A 1 -11.63 32.92 83.96
CA MET A 1 -11.24 33.89 82.89
C MET A 1 -9.93 34.63 83.22
N SER A 2 -9.12 34.13 84.18
CA SER A 2 -7.88 34.76 84.64
C SER A 2 -6.60 34.05 84.19
N GLU A 3 -6.62 32.74 83.91
CA GLU A 3 -5.40 32.00 83.51
C GLU A 3 -4.91 32.28 82.09
N THR A 4 -5.82 32.54 81.15
CA THR A 4 -5.45 32.86 79.75
C THR A 4 -4.71 34.19 79.63
N LYS A 5 -5.03 35.17 80.50
CA LYS A 5 -4.34 36.47 80.53
C LYS A 5 -2.95 36.40 81.15
N VAL A 6 -2.72 35.49 82.09
CA VAL A 6 -1.41 35.32 82.74
C VAL A 6 -0.45 34.59 81.80
N LEU A 7 -0.91 33.52 81.14
CA LEU A 7 -0.11 32.84 80.12
C LEU A 7 0.23 33.78 78.95
N SER A 8 -0.73 34.54 78.42
CA SER A 8 -0.43 35.49 77.34
C SER A 8 0.58 36.55 77.76
N LYS A 9 0.53 37.03 79.01
CA LYS A 9 1.42 38.08 79.50
C LYS A 9 2.85 37.56 79.72
N ILE A 10 3.01 36.33 80.22
CA ILE A 10 4.31 35.66 80.36
C ILE A 10 4.93 35.37 78.99
N TYR A 11 4.14 34.88 78.02
CA TYR A 11 4.61 34.66 76.66
C TYR A 11 5.03 35.96 75.95
N ILE A 12 4.36 37.08 76.23
CA ILE A 12 4.70 38.39 75.64
C ILE A 12 5.99 38.96 76.25
N GLU A 13 6.21 38.82 77.57
CA GLU A 13 7.44 39.28 78.22
C GLU A 13 8.67 38.42 77.85
N THR A 14 8.51 37.11 77.72
CA THR A 14 9.61 36.23 77.24
C THR A 14 9.94 36.53 75.79
N PHE A 15 8.93 36.80 74.95
CA PHE A 15 9.12 37.20 73.57
C PHE A 15 9.82 38.57 73.45
N GLN A 16 9.43 39.57 74.22
CA GLN A 16 10.05 40.91 74.21
C GLN A 16 11.51 40.91 74.70
N ARG A 17 11.91 39.94 75.53
CA ARG A 17 13.28 39.85 76.04
C ARG A 17 14.19 38.93 75.21
N ARG A 18 13.62 38.04 74.39
CA ARG A 18 14.36 37.00 73.64
C ARG A 18 14.12 37.02 72.12
N TRP A 19 13.40 38.01 71.58
CA TRP A 19 13.23 38.18 70.12
C TRP A 19 14.57 38.27 69.37
N LEU A 20 15.61 38.80 70.00
CA LEU A 20 16.98 38.82 69.46
C LEU A 20 17.53 37.41 69.21
N LEU A 21 17.15 36.39 70.00
CA LEU A 21 17.56 34.99 69.79
C LEU A 21 16.81 34.35 68.62
N LEU A 22 15.51 34.67 68.43
CA LEU A 22 14.78 34.24 67.23
C LEU A 22 15.37 34.87 65.98
N LEU A 23 15.64 36.18 66.03
CA LEU A 23 16.27 36.90 64.93
C LEU A 23 17.66 36.31 64.62
N ALA A 24 18.48 36.04 65.63
CA ALA A 24 19.78 35.41 65.47
C ALA A 24 19.68 33.99 64.84
N SER A 25 18.69 33.18 65.24
CA SER A 25 18.45 31.85 64.66
C SER A 25 18.03 31.92 63.18
N VAL A 26 17.13 32.84 62.84
CA VAL A 26 16.72 33.08 61.44
C VAL A 26 17.90 33.57 60.61
N VAL A 27 18.68 34.53 61.09
CA VAL A 27 19.88 35.02 60.41
C VAL A 27 20.89 33.89 60.22
N CYS A 28 21.12 33.06 61.25
CA CYS A 28 22.02 31.91 61.18
C CYS A 28 21.58 30.86 60.14
N ALA A 29 20.27 30.63 59.97
CA ALA A 29 19.74 29.71 58.96
C ALA A 29 19.75 30.30 57.54
N VAL A 30 19.62 31.63 57.41
CA VAL A 30 19.64 32.32 56.11
C VAL A 30 21.06 32.46 55.55
N ILE A 31 22.08 32.61 56.40
CA ILE A 31 23.49 32.75 55.98
C ILE A 31 23.96 31.60 55.06
N PRO A 32 23.77 30.30 55.39
CA PRO A 32 24.07 29.19 54.49
C PRO A 32 23.28 29.23 53.18
N GLY A 33 22.02 29.68 53.21
CA GLY A 33 21.19 29.83 52.02
C GLY A 33 21.70 30.92 51.06
N VAL A 34 22.13 32.06 51.60
CA VAL A 34 22.76 33.14 50.82
C VAL A 34 24.13 32.69 50.29
N PHE A 35 24.92 31.99 51.10
CA PHE A 35 26.20 31.43 50.68
C PHE A 35 26.04 30.40 49.56
N TYR A 36 25.00 29.58 49.62
CA TYR A 36 24.63 28.65 48.56
C TYR A 36 24.25 29.38 47.26
N LEU A 37 23.43 30.43 47.34
CA LEU A 37 23.06 31.24 46.16
C LEU A 37 24.25 31.91 45.48
N GLN A 38 25.31 32.25 46.23
CA GLN A 38 26.54 32.82 45.66
C GLN A 38 27.42 31.78 44.96
N LYS A 39 27.33 30.50 45.35
CA LYS A 39 28.14 29.41 44.79
C LYS A 39 27.43 28.56 43.76
N ALA A 40 26.10 28.51 43.80
CA ALA A 40 25.30 27.70 42.90
C ALA A 40 25.40 28.26 41.47
N GLU A 41 25.69 27.39 40.51
CA GLU A 41 25.67 27.76 39.10
C GLU A 41 24.23 28.05 38.65
N PRO A 42 23.96 29.21 38.04
CA PRO A 42 22.63 29.52 37.53
C PRO A 42 22.33 28.61 36.34
N VAL A 43 21.16 27.96 36.35
CA VAL A 43 20.68 27.13 35.25
C VAL A 43 19.61 27.89 34.48
N TYR A 44 19.86 28.12 33.21
CA TYR A 44 18.92 28.73 32.28
C TYR A 44 18.23 27.64 31.46
N GLU A 45 16.93 27.80 31.20
CA GLU A 45 16.17 26.92 30.33
C GLU A 45 15.80 27.67 29.06
N THR A 46 16.29 27.18 27.91
CA THR A 46 15.87 27.66 26.60
C THR A 46 14.78 26.74 26.07
N GLN A 47 13.69 27.31 25.56
CA GLN A 47 12.58 26.57 24.97
C GLN A 47 12.36 26.98 23.52
N ILE A 48 12.11 26.00 22.66
CA ILE A 48 11.78 26.21 21.24
C ILE A 48 10.62 25.30 20.86
N ARG A 49 9.68 25.84 20.08
CA ARG A 49 8.61 25.07 19.45
C ARG A 49 8.90 24.88 17.97
N ALA A 50 8.89 23.63 17.53
CA ALA A 50 9.02 23.26 16.13
C ALA A 50 7.72 22.59 15.66
N LEU A 51 7.17 23.10 14.55
CA LEU A 51 6.10 22.46 13.80
C LEU A 51 6.70 21.34 12.95
N ILE A 52 6.17 20.12 13.09
CA ILE A 52 6.60 18.95 12.33
C ILE A 52 5.37 18.38 11.61
N GLN A 53 5.31 18.58 10.30
CA GLN A 53 4.21 18.13 9.46
C GLN A 53 4.67 17.05 8.50
N ASN A 54 3.86 16.01 8.37
CA ASN A 54 4.02 15.00 7.34
C ASN A 54 3.19 15.41 6.12
N ASN A 55 3.86 15.85 5.06
CA ASN A 55 3.24 16.22 3.78
C ASN A 55 2.94 15.01 2.90
N GLY A 56 3.19 13.78 3.38
CA GLY A 56 2.82 12.56 2.67
C GLY A 56 1.31 12.52 2.37
N LEU A 57 0.98 12.29 1.10
CA LEU A 57 -0.40 12.16 0.60
C LEU A 57 -1.11 10.98 1.30
N SER A 58 -1.83 11.25 2.39
CA SER A 58 -2.73 10.26 2.99
C SER A 58 -4.17 10.57 2.59
N ILE A 59 -4.77 9.66 1.81
CA ILE A 59 -6.10 9.80 1.19
C ILE A 59 -7.25 9.62 2.23
N ASN A 60 -6.96 9.29 3.49
CA ASN A 60 -7.97 8.92 4.47
C ASN A 60 -7.92 9.79 5.74
N SER A 61 -8.91 10.67 5.92
CA SER A 61 -8.96 11.69 6.98
C SER A 61 -9.26 11.15 8.38
N ASN A 62 -9.96 10.02 8.51
CA ASN A 62 -10.39 9.48 9.81
C ASN A 62 -9.34 8.57 10.47
N ALA A 63 -8.39 8.03 9.71
CA ALA A 63 -7.24 7.28 10.23
C ALA A 63 -6.07 8.18 10.69
N ARG A 64 -6.21 9.50 10.48
CA ARG A 64 -5.18 10.51 10.71
C ARG A 64 -4.91 10.73 12.21
N HIS A 65 -5.97 10.88 13.02
CA HIS A 65 -5.85 11.36 14.40
C HIS A 65 -5.09 10.45 15.38
N ASN A 66 -5.18 9.12 15.24
CA ASN A 66 -4.41 8.19 16.07
C ASN A 66 -2.96 8.03 15.57
N LYS A 67 -2.74 8.12 14.25
CA LYS A 67 -1.41 7.99 13.63
C LYS A 67 -0.54 9.24 13.89
N ASP A 68 -1.15 10.41 14.02
CA ASP A 68 -0.46 11.69 14.25
C ASP A 68 0.15 11.78 15.67
N ARG A 69 -0.52 11.23 16.71
CA ARG A 69 0.02 11.22 18.07
C ARG A 69 1.26 10.33 18.20
N GLU A 70 1.20 9.12 17.64
CA GLU A 70 2.34 8.21 17.61
C GLU A 70 3.49 8.81 16.79
N PHE A 71 3.18 9.45 15.65
CA PHE A 71 4.17 10.10 14.80
C PHE A 71 5.01 11.13 15.56
N LEU A 72 4.39 12.09 16.25
CA LEU A 72 5.13 13.14 16.97
C LEU A 72 5.91 12.60 18.16
N SER A 73 5.38 11.59 18.86
CA SER A 73 6.11 10.88 19.91
C SER A 73 7.37 10.19 19.37
N THR A 74 7.27 9.52 18.22
CA THR A 74 8.43 8.94 17.54
C THR A 74 9.43 10.01 17.10
N GLN A 75 8.96 11.11 16.50
CA GLN A 75 9.84 12.21 16.10
C GLN A 75 10.54 12.86 17.31
N ALA A 76 9.85 13.03 18.44
CA ALA A 76 10.43 13.54 19.68
C ALA A 76 11.59 12.64 20.17
N GLU A 77 11.40 11.33 20.12
CA GLU A 77 12.42 10.35 20.54
C GLU A 77 13.61 10.35 19.56
N ILE A 78 13.37 10.46 18.25
CA ILE A 78 14.43 10.58 17.25
C ILE A 78 15.26 11.85 17.49
N VAL A 79 14.62 13.00 17.72
CA VAL A 79 15.31 14.26 18.03
C VAL A 79 16.16 14.15 19.29
N ARG A 80 15.69 13.43 20.31
CA ARG A 80 16.42 13.17 21.56
C ARG A 80 17.54 12.12 21.41
N SER A 81 17.54 11.36 20.31
CA SER A 81 18.47 10.25 20.15
C SER A 81 19.95 10.71 20.16
N PRO A 82 20.87 9.86 20.66
CA PRO A 82 22.30 10.17 20.67
C PRO A 82 22.88 10.49 19.28
N LEU A 83 22.28 9.94 18.21
CA LEU A 83 22.72 10.18 16.83
C LEU A 83 22.54 11.65 16.44
N ILE A 84 21.37 12.22 16.69
CA ILE A 84 21.06 13.62 16.36
C ILE A 84 21.89 14.57 17.22
N ILE A 85 22.05 14.25 18.51
CA ILE A 85 22.88 15.02 19.43
C ILE A 85 24.35 14.99 18.99
N ARG A 86 24.88 13.83 18.61
CA ARG A 86 26.25 13.69 18.11
C ARG A 86 26.47 14.52 16.84
N ARG A 87 25.55 14.47 15.89
CA ARG A 87 25.60 15.31 14.67
C ARG A 87 25.52 16.80 14.99
N SER A 88 24.79 17.20 16.02
CA SER A 88 24.76 18.60 16.45
C SER A 88 26.15 19.11 16.90
N PHE A 89 27.06 18.23 17.32
CA PHE A 89 28.43 18.61 17.67
C PHE A 89 29.32 18.88 16.46
N GLU A 90 28.96 18.38 15.28
CA GLU A 90 29.63 18.72 14.02
C GLU A 90 29.33 20.18 13.61
N ILE A 91 28.11 20.64 13.92
CA ILE A 91 27.66 22.02 13.67
C ILE A 91 28.16 22.97 14.77
N LEU A 92 28.02 22.57 16.04
CA LEU A 92 28.46 23.34 17.20
C LEU A 92 29.38 22.50 18.08
N PRO A 93 30.71 22.72 18.05
CA PRO A 93 31.64 21.94 18.84
C PRO A 93 31.39 22.02 20.35
N PRO A 94 31.88 21.04 21.13
CA PRO A 94 31.76 21.03 22.58
C PRO A 94 32.33 22.30 23.22
N SER A 95 31.77 22.68 24.38
CA SER A 95 32.29 23.79 25.18
C SER A 95 33.72 23.49 25.66
N PRO A 96 34.68 24.43 25.59
CA PRO A 96 36.03 24.23 26.14
C PRO A 96 36.04 24.07 27.67
N THR A 97 34.92 24.35 28.34
CA THR A 97 34.74 24.20 29.79
C THR A 97 34.29 22.79 30.19
N LEU A 98 34.11 21.88 29.23
CA LEU A 98 33.72 20.50 29.52
C LEU A 98 34.84 19.76 30.27
N GLU A 99 34.47 19.07 31.35
CA GLU A 99 35.39 18.19 32.06
C GLU A 99 35.86 17.08 31.12
N PRO A 100 37.18 16.78 31.08
CA PRO A 100 37.78 15.90 30.07
C PRO A 100 37.32 14.43 30.11
N ASP A 101 36.59 14.01 31.14
CA ASP A 101 36.15 12.62 31.36
C ASP A 101 34.65 12.40 31.12
N VAL A 102 33.90 13.45 30.74
CA VAL A 102 32.44 13.36 30.55
C VAL A 102 32.10 13.28 29.06
N ASP A 103 31.33 12.27 28.66
CA ASP A 103 30.79 12.19 27.29
C ASP A 103 29.85 13.40 27.04
N PRO A 104 30.22 14.32 26.12
CA PRO A 104 29.43 15.51 25.84
C PRO A 104 28.04 15.17 25.29
N VAL A 105 27.86 14.03 24.63
CA VAL A 105 26.56 13.59 24.11
C VAL A 105 25.62 13.19 25.25
N ALA A 106 26.11 12.39 26.20
CA ALA A 106 25.34 11.98 27.37
C ALA A 106 24.91 13.17 28.25
N GLN A 107 25.76 14.19 28.39
CA GLN A 107 25.41 15.40 29.14
C GLN A 107 24.29 16.19 28.46
N VAL A 108 24.38 16.40 27.14
CA VAL A 108 23.32 17.08 26.38
C VAL A 108 22.02 16.27 26.43
N ALA A 109 22.07 14.94 26.29
CA ALA A 109 20.89 14.09 26.35
C ALA A 109 20.17 14.11 27.72
N LYS A 110 20.91 14.29 28.82
CA LYS A 110 20.35 14.44 30.18
C LYS A 110 19.67 15.80 30.37
N SER A 111 20.26 16.86 29.80
CA SER A 111 19.77 18.24 29.94
C SER A 111 18.76 18.66 28.86
N LEU A 112 18.54 17.82 27.85
CA LEU A 112 17.56 18.01 26.78
C LEU A 112 16.25 17.28 27.12
N SER A 113 15.15 18.02 27.08
CA SER A 113 13.79 17.50 27.15
C SER A 113 13.08 17.78 25.82
N VAL A 114 12.50 16.75 25.21
CA VAL A 114 11.72 16.85 23.97
C VAL A 114 10.36 16.24 24.25
N SER A 115 9.30 17.03 24.07
CA SER A 115 7.93 16.59 24.36
C SER A 115 6.96 17.07 23.27
N PRO A 116 6.13 16.16 22.71
CA PRO A 116 5.07 16.56 21.80
C PRO A 116 3.95 17.29 22.56
N LEU A 117 3.39 18.33 21.96
CA LEU A 117 2.25 19.05 22.52
C LEU A 117 0.95 18.37 22.07
N VAL A 118 0.15 17.96 23.06
CA VAL A 118 -1.05 17.13 22.86
C VAL A 118 -2.01 17.78 21.86
N SER A 119 -2.46 16.99 20.87
CA SER A 119 -3.42 17.40 19.84
C SER A 119 -2.94 18.57 18.96
N THR A 120 -1.63 18.70 18.75
CA THR A 120 -1.01 19.68 17.83
C THR A 120 0.18 19.05 17.11
N ASP A 121 0.58 19.56 15.95
CA ASP A 121 1.77 19.15 15.19
C ASP A 121 3.09 19.74 15.73
N ILE A 122 3.12 20.10 17.02
CA ILE A 122 4.19 20.89 17.61
C ILE A 122 4.98 20.03 18.60
N ILE A 123 6.30 20.04 18.46
CA ILE A 123 7.21 19.50 19.46
C ILE A 123 7.87 20.65 20.22
N ARG A 124 7.86 20.55 21.55
CA ARG A 124 8.59 21.45 22.44
C ARG A 124 9.94 20.84 22.77
N LEU A 125 11.00 21.56 22.45
CA LEU A 125 12.36 21.27 22.86
C LEU A 125 12.73 22.22 23.99
N SER A 126 13.33 21.68 25.06
CA SER A 126 13.79 22.45 26.20
C SER A 126 15.18 21.99 26.60
N TYR A 127 16.12 22.91 26.70
CA TYR A 127 17.51 22.61 27.03
C TYR A 127 17.99 23.46 28.19
N ARG A 128 18.63 22.81 29.16
CA ARG A 128 19.14 23.44 30.38
C ARG A 128 20.66 23.55 30.36
N ASN A 129 21.18 24.76 30.53
CA ASN A 129 22.63 25.00 30.62
C ASN A 129 22.94 26.23 31.49
N SER A 130 24.17 26.32 31.97
CA SER A 130 24.67 27.48 32.70
C SER A 130 24.93 28.69 31.79
N ASP A 131 25.17 28.47 30.49
CA ASP A 131 25.33 29.51 29.48
C ASP A 131 24.06 29.64 28.60
N PRO A 132 23.31 30.76 28.71
CA PRO A 132 22.05 30.93 27.98
C PRO A 132 22.26 31.13 26.48
N GLU A 133 23.38 31.73 26.03
CA GLU A 133 23.66 31.90 24.60
C GLU A 133 24.02 30.56 23.94
N ARG A 134 24.82 29.74 24.64
CA ARG A 134 25.13 28.39 24.17
C ARG A 134 23.93 27.47 24.18
N SER A 135 22.99 27.67 25.10
CA SER A 135 21.75 26.90 25.13
C SER A 135 20.94 27.06 23.85
N VAL A 136 20.80 28.31 23.40
CA VAL A 136 20.13 28.66 22.14
C VAL A 136 20.86 28.05 20.95
N LYS A 137 22.18 28.26 20.84
CA LYS A 137 22.99 27.72 19.74
C LYS A 137 22.96 26.18 19.69
N ARG A 138 22.94 25.51 20.85
CA ARG A 138 22.86 24.05 20.92
C ARG A 138 21.51 23.54 20.44
N LEU A 139 20.41 24.16 20.86
CA LEU A 139 19.08 23.78 20.35
C LEU A 139 18.95 24.02 18.85
N GLN A 140 19.48 25.14 18.33
CA GLN A 140 19.54 25.40 16.89
C GLN A 140 20.30 24.29 16.15
N ALA A 141 21.50 23.93 16.63
CA ALA A 141 22.31 22.87 16.03
C ALA A 141 21.62 21.49 16.07
N ILE A 142 20.85 21.19 17.12
CA ILE A 142 20.06 19.95 17.22
C ILE A 142 18.92 19.92 16.20
N ILE A 143 18.21 21.05 16.02
CA ILE A 143 17.13 21.15 15.03
C ILE A 143 17.69 21.03 13.61
N GLU A 144 18.82 21.67 13.34
CA GLU A 144 19.49 21.63 12.04
C GLU A 144 20.03 20.23 11.72
N SER A 145 20.65 19.55 12.69
CA SER A 145 21.12 18.16 12.50
C SER A 145 19.97 17.18 12.28
N TYR A 146 18.83 17.40 12.93
CA TYR A 146 17.61 16.64 12.69
C TYR A 146 17.01 16.90 11.30
N GLN A 147 16.93 18.15 10.87
CA GLN A 147 16.51 18.50 9.50
C GLN A 147 17.42 17.85 8.44
N GLN A 148 18.73 17.84 8.68
CA GLN A 148 19.69 17.18 7.80
C GLN A 148 19.49 15.65 7.78
N TYR A 149 19.30 15.03 8.95
CA TYR A 149 19.00 13.60 9.05
C TYR A 149 17.74 13.21 8.28
N LEU A 150 16.66 13.99 8.36
CA LEU A 150 15.43 13.74 7.60
C LEU A 150 15.68 13.81 6.08
N ARG A 151 16.43 14.82 5.61
CA ARG A 151 16.80 14.93 4.19
C ARG A 151 17.63 13.74 3.72
N GLU A 152 18.59 13.28 4.51
CA GLU A 152 19.42 12.12 4.19
C GLU A 152 18.60 10.82 4.07
N ILE A 153 17.67 10.58 5.01
CA ILE A 153 16.79 9.40 4.94
C ILE A 153 15.90 9.44 3.70
N GLU A 154 15.32 10.60 3.41
CA GLU A 154 14.42 10.75 2.28
C GLU A 154 15.15 10.63 0.94
N GLN A 155 16.37 11.16 0.85
CA GLN A 155 17.26 10.96 -0.29
C GLN A 155 17.62 9.48 -0.44
N GLY A 156 18.06 8.80 0.62
CA GLY A 156 18.42 7.38 0.57
C GLY A 156 17.25 6.49 0.14
N THR A 157 16.06 6.73 0.66
CA THR A 157 14.83 6.00 0.27
C THR A 157 14.45 6.28 -1.19
N SER A 158 14.64 7.52 -1.65
CA SER A 158 14.38 7.90 -3.04
C SER A 158 15.38 7.24 -3.99
N ASP A 159 16.65 7.17 -3.60
CA ASP A 159 17.72 6.54 -4.38
C ASP A 159 17.47 5.05 -4.56
N GLU A 160 17.15 4.34 -3.47
CA GLU A 160 16.78 2.91 -3.53
C GLU A 160 15.56 2.68 -4.43
N THR A 161 14.55 3.56 -4.33
CA THR A 161 13.35 3.46 -5.19
C THR A 161 13.69 3.69 -6.66
N VAL A 162 14.54 4.67 -6.97
CA VAL A 162 14.97 4.97 -8.34
C VAL A 162 15.79 3.81 -8.90
N GLU A 163 16.75 3.28 -8.14
CA GLU A 163 17.57 2.13 -8.54
C GLU A 163 16.69 0.89 -8.81
N LEU A 164 15.69 0.63 -7.97
CA LEU A 164 14.74 -0.46 -8.20
C LEU A 164 13.95 -0.27 -9.52
N LEU A 165 13.47 0.94 -9.78
CA LEU A 165 12.74 1.27 -11.01
C LEU A 165 13.65 1.21 -12.25
N GLU A 166 14.91 1.62 -12.16
CA GLU A 166 15.91 1.49 -13.22
C GLU A 166 16.19 0.02 -13.55
N ASN A 167 16.40 -0.83 -12.54
CA ASN A 167 16.58 -2.26 -12.74
C ASN A 167 15.35 -2.93 -13.37
N GLN A 168 14.16 -2.50 -12.96
CA GLN A 168 12.90 -2.97 -13.55
C GLN A 168 12.75 -2.51 -15.00
N GLU A 169 13.12 -1.26 -15.31
CA GLU A 169 13.13 -0.72 -16.67
C GLU A 169 14.08 -1.51 -17.57
N GLU A 170 15.31 -1.78 -17.11
CA GLU A 170 16.30 -2.55 -17.87
C GLU A 170 15.81 -3.97 -18.14
N THR A 171 15.16 -4.60 -17.16
CA THR A 171 14.57 -5.93 -17.31
C THR A 171 13.45 -5.94 -18.33
N LEU A 172 12.57 -4.93 -18.32
CA LEU A 172 11.49 -4.78 -19.28
C LEU A 172 12.03 -4.49 -20.69
N GLU A 173 13.07 -3.67 -20.82
CA GLU A 173 13.78 -3.40 -22.08
C GLU A 173 14.38 -4.67 -22.68
N LYS A 174 15.09 -5.47 -21.88
CA LYS A 174 15.63 -6.78 -22.32
C LYS A 174 14.50 -7.71 -22.77
N LYS A 175 13.40 -7.76 -22.01
CA LYS A 175 12.24 -8.58 -22.36
C LYS A 175 11.59 -8.10 -23.66
N ARG A 176 11.45 -6.78 -23.86
CA ARG A 176 10.92 -6.18 -25.10
C ARG A 176 11.75 -6.60 -26.31
N LYS A 177 13.07 -6.40 -26.25
CA LYS A 177 14.00 -6.78 -27.34
C LYS A 177 13.93 -8.27 -27.66
N ASN A 178 13.87 -9.13 -26.65
CA ASN A 178 13.73 -10.57 -26.84
C ASN A 178 12.41 -10.94 -27.56
N LEU A 179 11.29 -10.29 -27.20
CA LEU A 179 10.00 -10.50 -27.86
C LEU A 179 10.01 -10.00 -29.30
N GLU A 180 10.60 -8.83 -29.56
CA GLU A 180 10.79 -8.29 -30.91
C GLU A 180 11.63 -9.24 -31.79
N GLU A 181 12.74 -9.75 -31.26
CA GLU A 181 13.57 -10.75 -31.95
C GLU A 181 12.80 -12.04 -32.26
N LYS A 182 11.98 -12.53 -31.31
CA LYS A 182 11.11 -13.71 -31.53
C LYS A 182 10.08 -13.47 -32.62
N ILE A 183 9.45 -12.29 -32.66
CA ILE A 183 8.49 -11.93 -33.70
C ILE A 183 9.18 -11.89 -35.07
N ILE A 184 10.39 -11.32 -35.14
CA ILE A 184 11.19 -11.31 -36.38
C ILE A 184 11.56 -12.73 -36.79
N GLN A 185 11.91 -13.60 -35.84
CA GLN A 185 12.29 -14.98 -36.10
C GLN A 185 11.11 -15.79 -36.67
N ILE A 186 9.92 -15.67 -36.09
CA ILE A 186 8.71 -16.32 -36.62
C ILE A 186 8.38 -15.83 -38.04
N HIS A 187 8.52 -14.52 -38.30
CA HIS A 187 8.33 -13.99 -39.65
C HIS A 187 9.34 -14.54 -40.65
N LYS A 188 10.58 -14.81 -40.23
CA LYS A 188 11.61 -15.44 -41.09
C LYS A 188 11.37 -16.93 -41.32
N GLU A 189 10.82 -17.62 -40.33
CA GLU A 189 10.50 -19.05 -40.41
C GLU A 189 9.19 -19.32 -41.15
N SER A 190 8.31 -18.33 -41.24
CA SER A 190 7.04 -18.43 -41.95
C SER A 190 7.24 -18.67 -43.45
N PRO A 191 6.65 -19.74 -44.02
CA PRO A 191 6.62 -19.95 -45.46
C PRO A 191 5.61 -19.04 -46.18
N PHE A 192 4.84 -18.24 -45.43
CA PHE A 192 3.78 -17.38 -45.94
C PHE A 192 4.28 -15.94 -46.10
N ILE A 193 4.05 -15.36 -47.28
CA ILE A 193 4.47 -14.00 -47.63
C ILE A 193 3.21 -13.18 -47.90
N GLY A 194 3.05 -12.06 -47.18
CA GLY A 194 1.91 -11.14 -47.34
C GLY A 194 1.31 -10.72 -46.01
N GLU A 195 0.23 -9.95 -46.07
CA GLU A 195 -0.52 -9.55 -44.88
C GLU A 195 -1.35 -10.73 -44.33
N PRO A 196 -1.33 -11.01 -43.01
CA PRO A 196 -2.04 -12.13 -42.39
C PRO A 196 -3.49 -12.30 -42.86
N GLY A 197 -4.25 -11.20 -42.90
CA GLY A 197 -5.66 -11.22 -43.28
C GLY A 197 -5.90 -11.56 -44.76
N GLU A 198 -4.98 -11.21 -45.65
CA GLU A 198 -5.09 -11.55 -47.07
C GLU A 198 -4.74 -13.01 -47.30
N ILE A 199 -3.67 -13.51 -46.68
CA ILE A 199 -3.23 -14.91 -46.79
C ILE A 199 -4.32 -15.86 -46.31
N VAL A 200 -4.94 -15.60 -45.15
CA VAL A 200 -6.05 -16.45 -44.65
C VAL A 200 -7.20 -16.48 -45.65
N ARG A 201 -7.54 -15.34 -46.27
CA ARG A 201 -8.64 -15.28 -47.26
C ARG A 201 -8.32 -16.05 -48.54
N THR A 202 -7.09 -15.97 -49.04
CA THR A 202 -6.70 -16.67 -50.27
C THR A 202 -6.65 -18.18 -50.06
N GLU A 203 -6.01 -18.63 -48.98
CA GLU A 203 -5.86 -20.06 -48.66
C GLU A 203 -7.22 -20.69 -48.30
N THR A 204 -8.09 -19.99 -47.57
CA THR A 204 -9.47 -20.48 -47.30
C THR A 204 -10.33 -20.54 -48.56
N ALA A 205 -10.17 -19.61 -49.50
CA ALA A 205 -10.84 -19.66 -50.79
C ALA A 205 -10.35 -20.84 -51.63
N ALA A 206 -9.04 -21.09 -51.66
CA ALA A 206 -8.44 -22.24 -52.35
C ALA A 206 -8.95 -23.58 -51.78
N LEU A 207 -8.99 -23.73 -50.45
CA LEU A 207 -9.54 -24.91 -49.81
C LEU A 207 -11.03 -25.12 -50.15
N LYS A 208 -11.82 -24.05 -50.15
CA LYS A 208 -13.26 -24.11 -50.49
C LYS A 208 -13.47 -24.53 -51.95
N GLU A 209 -12.64 -24.04 -52.87
CA GLU A 209 -12.66 -24.44 -54.27
C GLU A 209 -12.29 -25.92 -54.43
N LEU A 210 -11.23 -26.39 -53.77
CA LEU A 210 -10.86 -27.80 -53.77
C LEU A 210 -11.95 -28.70 -53.17
N ALA A 211 -12.63 -28.25 -52.10
CA ALA A 211 -13.75 -28.97 -51.51
C ALA A 211 -14.91 -29.12 -52.51
N SER A 212 -15.23 -28.05 -53.25
CA SER A 212 -16.24 -28.08 -54.32
C SER A 212 -15.88 -29.08 -55.42
N GLN A 213 -14.63 -29.03 -55.91
CA GLN A 213 -14.13 -29.96 -56.93
C GLN A 213 -14.15 -31.42 -56.47
N LEU A 214 -13.82 -31.68 -55.21
CA LEU A 214 -13.89 -33.00 -54.60
C LEU A 214 -15.33 -33.54 -54.56
N VAL A 215 -16.30 -32.70 -54.19
CA VAL A 215 -17.73 -33.08 -54.19
C VAL A 215 -18.21 -33.44 -55.60
N VAL A 216 -17.83 -32.64 -56.60
CA VAL A 216 -18.17 -32.91 -58.01
C VAL A 216 -17.53 -34.21 -58.49
N SER A 217 -16.24 -34.44 -58.18
CA SER A 217 -15.52 -35.68 -58.52
C SER A 217 -16.14 -36.92 -57.86
N ASN A 218 -16.50 -36.81 -56.57
CA ASN A 218 -17.18 -37.87 -55.83
C ASN A 218 -18.54 -38.22 -56.45
N SER A 219 -19.31 -37.21 -56.86
CA SER A 219 -20.59 -37.40 -57.55
C SER A 219 -20.42 -38.12 -58.90
N LYS A 220 -19.43 -37.72 -59.70
CA LYS A 220 -19.08 -38.37 -60.98
C LYS A 220 -18.71 -39.83 -60.78
N ARG A 221 -17.84 -40.15 -59.82
CA ARG A 221 -17.46 -41.53 -59.49
C ARG A 221 -18.66 -42.36 -59.05
N ASN A 222 -19.45 -41.85 -58.10
CA ASN A 222 -20.62 -42.56 -57.57
C ASN A 222 -21.64 -42.86 -58.67
N ARG A 223 -21.84 -41.94 -59.62
CA ARG A 223 -22.69 -42.15 -60.80
C ARG A 223 -22.17 -43.31 -61.65
N ILE A 224 -20.88 -43.33 -62.00
CA ILE A 224 -20.28 -44.41 -62.80
C ILE A 224 -20.38 -45.75 -62.06
N GLU A 225 -20.07 -45.77 -60.76
CA GLU A 225 -20.12 -46.98 -59.93
C GLU A 225 -21.55 -47.55 -59.83
N ASN A 226 -22.56 -46.70 -59.65
CA ASN A 226 -23.96 -47.10 -59.61
C ASN A 226 -24.41 -47.71 -60.94
N ILE A 227 -23.99 -47.12 -62.06
CA ILE A 227 -24.32 -47.64 -63.40
C ILE A 227 -23.62 -48.98 -63.64
N LEU A 228 -22.37 -49.13 -63.21
CA LEU A 228 -21.63 -50.38 -63.32
C LEU A 228 -22.28 -51.49 -62.47
N LYS A 229 -22.67 -51.20 -61.23
CA LYS A 229 -23.40 -52.15 -60.36
C LYS A 229 -24.71 -52.61 -60.99
N ALA A 230 -25.47 -51.68 -61.60
CA ALA A 230 -26.71 -52.01 -62.31
C ALA A 230 -26.46 -52.90 -63.55
N GLN A 231 -25.35 -52.70 -64.26
CA GLN A 231 -25.01 -53.47 -65.46
C GLN A 231 -24.43 -54.87 -65.16
N VAL A 232 -23.80 -55.05 -64.00
CA VAL A 232 -23.28 -56.36 -63.55
C VAL A 232 -24.38 -57.22 -62.93
N ASN A 233 -25.29 -56.61 -62.16
CA ASN A 233 -26.39 -57.33 -61.49
C ASN A 233 -27.56 -57.67 -62.42
N SER A 234 -27.55 -57.18 -63.66
CA SER A 234 -28.60 -57.42 -64.65
C SER A 234 -28.47 -58.79 -65.32
N ASN A 235 -28.57 -59.83 -64.52
CA ASN A 235 -29.09 -61.11 -64.98
C ASN A 235 -30.62 -61.02 -64.98
N VAL A 236 -31.19 -60.70 -66.15
CA VAL A 236 -32.58 -61.02 -66.52
C VAL A 236 -33.69 -60.23 -65.79
N THR A 237 -33.96 -58.98 -66.20
CA THR A 237 -35.34 -58.46 -66.18
C THR A 237 -35.56 -57.39 -67.26
N LYS A 238 -36.55 -57.62 -68.13
CA LYS A 238 -36.81 -56.98 -69.43
C LYS A 238 -37.01 -55.45 -69.43
N THR A 239 -37.10 -54.77 -68.28
CA THR A 239 -37.70 -53.42 -68.22
C THR A 239 -36.87 -52.38 -67.44
N GLN A 240 -35.89 -52.77 -66.61
CA GLN A 240 -35.22 -51.83 -65.70
C GLN A 240 -33.88 -51.25 -66.23
N ASN A 241 -33.30 -51.83 -67.27
CA ASN A 241 -31.93 -51.48 -67.70
C ASN A 241 -31.82 -50.23 -68.59
N VAL A 242 -32.90 -49.80 -69.25
CA VAL A 242 -32.84 -48.69 -70.22
C VAL A 242 -32.74 -47.33 -69.53
N ILE A 243 -33.30 -47.19 -68.33
CA ILE A 243 -33.44 -45.92 -67.60
C ILE A 243 -32.10 -45.45 -66.99
N LEU A 244 -31.16 -46.37 -66.71
CA LEU A 244 -29.90 -46.05 -66.04
C LEU A 244 -28.78 -45.65 -67.01
N LEU A 245 -28.96 -45.88 -68.31
CA LEU A 245 -27.99 -45.54 -69.36
C LEU A 245 -28.13 -44.10 -69.89
N ASP A 246 -29.18 -43.38 -69.50
CA ASP A 246 -29.39 -41.96 -69.82
C ASP A 246 -28.28 -41.08 -69.20
N GLY A 247 -27.59 -41.62 -68.20
CA GLY A 247 -26.54 -40.93 -67.49
C GLY A 247 -25.17 -40.87 -68.18
N ILE A 248 -24.94 -41.62 -69.25
CA ILE A 248 -23.64 -41.68 -69.94
C ILE A 248 -23.93 -41.58 -71.44
N ASP A 249 -23.90 -40.37 -71.99
CA ASP A 249 -24.20 -40.13 -73.40
C ASP A 249 -22.97 -40.47 -74.28
N THR A 250 -22.63 -41.75 -74.33
CA THR A 250 -21.59 -42.26 -75.22
C THR A 250 -22.23 -42.89 -76.46
N GLU A 251 -21.56 -42.80 -77.60
CA GLU A 251 -22.00 -43.42 -78.84
C GLU A 251 -22.26 -44.93 -78.67
N LEU A 252 -21.42 -45.62 -77.89
CA LEU A 252 -21.63 -47.03 -77.55
C LEU A 252 -22.90 -47.28 -76.72
N SER A 253 -23.33 -46.35 -75.88
CA SER A 253 -24.57 -46.50 -75.11
C SER A 253 -25.81 -46.41 -76.02
N ARG A 254 -25.75 -45.57 -77.07
CA ARG A 254 -26.81 -45.43 -78.08
C ARG A 254 -26.90 -46.69 -78.94
N THR A 255 -25.77 -47.17 -79.47
CA THR A 255 -25.73 -48.42 -80.25
C THR A 255 -26.17 -49.63 -79.41
N LEU A 256 -25.81 -49.69 -78.13
CA LEU A 256 -26.28 -50.74 -77.23
C LEU A 256 -27.81 -50.73 -77.08
N ARG A 257 -28.45 -49.55 -76.97
CA ARG A 257 -29.91 -49.43 -76.92
C ARG A 257 -30.58 -49.86 -78.22
N GLU A 258 -30.03 -49.48 -79.37
CA GLU A 258 -30.53 -49.88 -80.69
C GLU A 258 -30.41 -51.40 -80.90
N LEU A 259 -29.24 -51.98 -80.61
CA LEU A 259 -29.01 -53.43 -80.64
C LEU A 259 -29.93 -54.18 -79.68
N GLN A 260 -30.19 -53.63 -78.50
CA GLN A 260 -31.14 -54.20 -77.55
C GLN A 260 -32.56 -54.22 -78.12
N SER A 261 -33.02 -53.11 -78.70
CA SER A 261 -34.34 -53.02 -79.35
C SER A 261 -34.47 -54.03 -80.49
N ASN A 262 -33.46 -54.09 -81.37
CA ASN A 262 -33.42 -55.01 -82.51
C ASN A 262 -33.41 -56.48 -82.05
N PHE A 263 -32.65 -56.80 -81.00
CA PHE A 263 -32.62 -58.13 -80.39
C PHE A 263 -33.99 -58.52 -79.85
N TRP A 264 -34.68 -57.65 -79.10
CA TRP A 264 -36.02 -57.95 -78.57
C TRP A 264 -37.06 -58.11 -79.68
N GLN A 265 -36.94 -57.35 -80.77
CA GLN A 265 -37.82 -57.48 -81.92
C GLN A 265 -37.59 -58.80 -82.66
N ALA A 266 -36.33 -59.20 -82.84
CA ALA A 266 -35.96 -60.49 -83.41
C ALA A 266 -36.41 -61.66 -82.53
N GLU A 267 -36.23 -61.57 -81.20
CA GLU A 267 -36.68 -62.61 -80.26
C GLU A 267 -38.22 -62.72 -80.24
N SER A 268 -38.93 -61.59 -80.31
CA SER A 268 -40.39 -61.55 -80.47
C SER A 268 -40.85 -62.24 -81.75
N ASN A 269 -40.14 -62.04 -82.87
CA ASN A 269 -40.42 -62.71 -84.14
C ASN A 269 -40.18 -64.23 -84.06
N VAL A 270 -39.10 -64.66 -83.41
CA VAL A 270 -38.86 -66.09 -83.12
C VAL A 270 -40.01 -66.67 -82.29
N GLN A 271 -40.49 -65.96 -81.26
CA GLN A 271 -41.63 -66.42 -80.46
C GLN A 271 -42.95 -66.49 -81.24
N LYS A 272 -43.16 -65.61 -82.23
CA LYS A 272 -44.34 -65.69 -83.11
C LYS A 272 -44.25 -66.88 -84.05
N LEU A 273 -43.09 -67.08 -84.69
CA LEU A 273 -42.85 -68.18 -85.63
C LEU A 273 -42.81 -69.55 -84.94
N SER A 274 -42.36 -69.63 -83.69
CA SER A 274 -42.32 -70.87 -82.93
C SER A 274 -43.71 -71.39 -82.52
N ARG A 275 -44.74 -70.53 -82.52
CA ARG A 275 -46.14 -70.91 -82.30
C ARG A 275 -46.79 -71.54 -83.53
N VAL A 276 -46.30 -71.22 -84.73
CA VAL A 276 -46.90 -71.64 -86.00
C VAL A 276 -46.09 -72.77 -86.64
N TYR A 277 -44.76 -72.73 -86.53
CA TYR A 277 -43.86 -73.64 -87.22
C TYR A 277 -43.05 -74.53 -86.27
N GLY A 278 -42.84 -75.79 -86.68
CA GLY A 278 -42.00 -76.75 -85.96
C GLY A 278 -40.52 -76.35 -85.94
N PRO A 279 -39.69 -76.96 -85.07
CA PRO A 279 -38.31 -76.54 -84.82
C PRO A 279 -37.37 -76.54 -86.04
N LEU A 280 -37.66 -77.36 -87.05
CA LEU A 280 -36.83 -77.53 -88.24
C LEU A 280 -37.28 -76.69 -89.46
N HIS A 281 -38.34 -75.88 -89.32
CA HIS A 281 -38.87 -75.09 -90.44
C HIS A 281 -37.88 -74.00 -90.86
N PRO A 282 -37.59 -73.82 -92.17
CA PRO A 282 -36.54 -72.91 -92.65
C PRO A 282 -36.73 -71.46 -92.21
N GLU A 283 -37.96 -70.93 -92.25
CA GLU A 283 -38.25 -69.55 -91.82
C GLU A 283 -38.00 -69.33 -90.32
N ARG A 284 -38.32 -70.33 -89.49
CA ARG A 284 -38.09 -70.26 -88.04
C ARG A 284 -36.60 -70.32 -87.74
N LYS A 285 -35.87 -71.23 -88.38
CA LYS A 285 -34.43 -71.36 -88.22
C LYS A 285 -33.70 -70.07 -88.63
N GLN A 286 -34.10 -69.45 -89.73
CA GLN A 286 -33.53 -68.16 -90.17
C GLN A 286 -33.78 -67.05 -89.14
N ALA A 287 -34.97 -66.97 -88.55
CA ALA A 287 -35.27 -66.01 -87.49
C ALA A 287 -34.50 -66.30 -86.20
N GLU A 288 -34.31 -67.58 -85.84
CA GLU A 288 -33.48 -68.01 -84.71
C GLU A 288 -32.01 -67.64 -84.93
N ASP A 289 -31.45 -67.91 -86.11
CA ASP A 289 -30.07 -67.55 -86.47
C ASP A 289 -29.86 -66.03 -86.44
N GLN A 290 -30.83 -65.24 -86.92
CA GLN A 290 -30.82 -63.78 -86.82
C GLN A 290 -30.85 -63.30 -85.36
N ALA A 291 -31.70 -63.89 -84.52
CA ALA A 291 -31.76 -63.56 -83.10
C ALA A 291 -30.48 -63.92 -82.36
N VAL A 292 -29.84 -65.06 -82.68
CA VAL A 292 -28.55 -65.48 -82.12
C VAL A 292 -27.42 -64.52 -82.56
N ALA A 293 -27.39 -64.13 -83.83
CA ALA A 293 -26.40 -63.17 -84.35
C ALA A 293 -26.54 -61.80 -83.67
N LEU A 294 -27.76 -61.26 -83.56
CA LEU A 294 -28.04 -60.00 -82.86
C LEU A 294 -27.72 -60.10 -81.36
N LYS A 295 -28.01 -61.23 -80.73
CA LYS A 295 -27.64 -61.48 -79.32
C LYS A 295 -26.14 -61.43 -79.12
N LYS A 296 -25.36 -62.03 -80.01
CA LYS A 296 -23.90 -62.01 -79.95
C LYS A 296 -23.38 -60.58 -80.05
N GLN A 297 -23.83 -59.82 -81.05
CA GLN A 297 -23.47 -58.41 -81.21
C GLN A 297 -23.87 -57.56 -79.99
N TYR A 298 -25.06 -57.79 -79.43
CA TYR A 298 -25.51 -57.12 -78.21
C TYR A 298 -24.58 -57.42 -77.01
N VAL A 299 -24.22 -58.69 -76.79
CA VAL A 299 -23.32 -59.08 -75.69
C VAL A 299 -21.91 -58.52 -75.87
N ASP A 300 -21.37 -58.52 -77.09
CA ASP A 300 -20.05 -58.00 -77.39
C ASP A 300 -19.98 -56.49 -77.11
N VAL A 301 -20.94 -55.71 -77.61
CA VAL A 301 -21.05 -54.27 -77.33
C VAL A 301 -21.33 -54.01 -75.85
N LYS A 302 -22.15 -54.84 -75.19
CA LYS A 302 -22.38 -54.74 -73.74
C LYS A 302 -21.08 -54.87 -72.95
N ASN A 303 -20.24 -55.83 -73.31
CA ASN A 303 -18.94 -56.06 -72.66
C ASN A 303 -17.97 -54.90 -72.93
N GLN A 304 -17.97 -54.32 -74.13
CA GLN A 304 -17.20 -53.11 -74.46
C GLN A 304 -17.65 -51.90 -73.64
N VAL A 305 -18.96 -51.70 -73.46
CA VAL A 305 -19.51 -50.64 -72.59
C VAL A 305 -19.07 -50.85 -71.14
N VAL A 306 -19.19 -52.08 -70.61
CA VAL A 306 -18.74 -52.39 -69.25
C VAL A 306 -17.24 -52.15 -69.08
N ALA A 307 -16.42 -52.53 -70.07
CA ALA A 307 -14.97 -52.27 -70.05
C ALA A 307 -14.66 -50.77 -70.07
N SER A 308 -15.35 -49.99 -70.91
CA SER A 308 -15.23 -48.54 -70.96
C SER A 308 -15.61 -47.89 -69.62
N LEU A 309 -16.68 -48.36 -68.98
CA LEU A 309 -17.10 -47.85 -67.66
C LEU A 309 -16.13 -48.21 -66.54
N LYS A 310 -15.54 -49.41 -66.58
CA LYS A 310 -14.45 -49.77 -65.65
C LYS A 310 -13.27 -48.82 -65.79
N HIS A 311 -12.85 -48.54 -67.03
CA HIS A 311 -11.76 -47.61 -67.29
C HIS A 311 -12.10 -46.17 -66.86
N GLN A 312 -13.32 -45.69 -67.13
CA GLN A 312 -13.78 -44.37 -66.65
C GLN A 312 -13.84 -44.31 -65.12
N LEU A 313 -14.23 -45.39 -64.45
CA LEU A 313 -14.24 -45.48 -62.99
C LEU A 313 -12.82 -45.39 -62.44
N GLU A 314 -11.85 -46.06 -63.06
CA GLU A 314 -10.44 -45.98 -62.66
C GLU A 314 -9.88 -44.57 -62.82
N ILE A 315 -10.17 -43.90 -63.94
CA ILE A 315 -9.82 -42.48 -64.14
C ILE A 315 -10.46 -41.62 -63.04
N SER A 316 -11.76 -41.77 -62.82
CA SER A 316 -12.48 -40.97 -61.82
C SER A 316 -11.98 -41.21 -60.39
N ARG A 317 -11.55 -42.44 -60.06
CA ARG A 317 -10.92 -42.77 -58.77
C ARG A 317 -9.54 -42.13 -58.62
N SER A 318 -8.76 -42.10 -59.71
CA SER A 318 -7.47 -41.43 -59.72
C SER A 318 -7.63 -39.91 -59.56
N GLU A 319 -8.61 -39.31 -60.26
CA GLU A 319 -8.99 -37.90 -60.13
C GLU A 319 -9.42 -37.57 -58.69
N GLU A 320 -10.34 -38.35 -58.11
CA GLU A 320 -10.76 -38.20 -56.70
C GLU A 320 -9.55 -38.25 -55.75
N LYS A 321 -8.69 -39.25 -55.89
CA LYS A 321 -7.51 -39.39 -55.03
C LYS A 321 -6.57 -38.18 -55.13
N ASN A 322 -6.39 -37.63 -56.33
CA ASN A 322 -5.59 -36.44 -56.55
C ASN A 322 -6.22 -35.21 -55.86
N PHE A 323 -7.52 -34.97 -56.05
CA PHE A 323 -8.23 -33.88 -55.37
C PHE A 323 -8.21 -34.05 -53.85
N GLN A 324 -8.39 -35.27 -53.35
CA GLN A 324 -8.32 -35.57 -51.92
C GLN A 324 -6.94 -35.27 -51.34
N GLN A 325 -5.88 -35.65 -52.05
CA GLN A 325 -4.50 -35.36 -51.62
C GLN A 325 -4.24 -33.85 -51.60
N ARG A 326 -4.64 -33.13 -52.66
CA ARG A 326 -4.51 -31.66 -52.70
C ARG A 326 -5.31 -30.98 -51.58
N TYR A 327 -6.54 -31.43 -51.35
CA TYR A 327 -7.38 -30.93 -50.27
C TYR A 327 -6.74 -31.14 -48.90
N ASN A 328 -6.21 -32.33 -48.64
CA ASN A 328 -5.54 -32.64 -47.38
C ASN A 328 -4.27 -31.79 -47.19
N ASN A 329 -3.46 -31.63 -48.24
CA ASN A 329 -2.26 -30.79 -48.19
C ASN A 329 -2.60 -29.31 -47.94
N GLU A 330 -3.62 -28.78 -48.61
CA GLU A 330 -4.08 -27.40 -48.42
C GLU A 330 -4.67 -27.19 -47.02
N ARG A 331 -5.42 -28.17 -46.51
CA ARG A 331 -5.94 -28.16 -45.14
C ARG A 331 -4.81 -28.14 -44.11
N GLU A 332 -3.75 -28.93 -44.33
CA GLU A 332 -2.58 -28.95 -43.46
C GLU A 332 -1.83 -27.61 -43.50
N ARG A 333 -1.66 -27.03 -44.68
CA ARG A 333 -1.07 -25.70 -44.88
C ARG A 333 -1.87 -24.60 -44.15
N LEU A 334 -3.20 -24.63 -44.22
CA LEU A 334 -4.07 -23.73 -43.46
C LEU A 334 -3.95 -23.93 -41.94
N SER A 335 -3.82 -25.18 -41.48
CA SER A 335 -3.61 -25.45 -40.05
C SER A 335 -2.25 -24.95 -39.56
N GLN A 336 -1.21 -25.05 -40.39
CA GLN A 336 0.10 -24.48 -40.08
C GLN A 336 0.03 -22.96 -40.01
N LEU A 337 -0.63 -22.33 -40.99
CA LEU A 337 -0.87 -20.88 -40.99
C LEU A 337 -1.59 -20.42 -39.71
N ASP A 338 -2.67 -21.09 -39.33
CA ASP A 338 -3.42 -20.78 -38.10
C ASP A 338 -2.53 -20.86 -36.85
N HIS A 339 -1.70 -21.91 -36.75
CA HIS A 339 -0.74 -22.05 -35.66
C HIS A 339 0.27 -20.89 -35.60
N PHE A 340 0.82 -20.49 -36.76
CA PHE A 340 1.74 -19.35 -36.84
C PHE A 340 1.07 -18.03 -36.43
N LEU A 341 -0.16 -17.78 -36.90
CA LEU A 341 -0.89 -16.55 -36.60
C LEU A 341 -1.24 -16.45 -35.11
N LEU A 342 -1.65 -17.56 -34.49
CA LEU A 342 -1.89 -17.61 -33.04
C LEU A 342 -0.61 -17.32 -32.24
N GLN A 343 0.52 -17.89 -32.66
CA GLN A 343 1.80 -17.66 -32.00
C GLN A 343 2.26 -16.20 -32.15
N GLU A 344 2.07 -15.62 -33.33
CA GLU A 344 2.35 -14.21 -33.58
C GLU A 344 1.46 -13.30 -32.73
N GLU A 345 0.15 -13.54 -32.69
CA GLU A 345 -0.80 -12.76 -31.88
C GLU A 345 -0.44 -12.81 -30.40
N GLN A 346 -0.06 -13.99 -29.88
CA GLN A 346 0.39 -14.15 -28.50
C GLN A 346 1.62 -13.28 -28.20
N LEU A 347 2.64 -13.31 -29.07
CA LEU A 347 3.84 -12.50 -28.89
C LEU A 347 3.57 -11.01 -29.03
N GLN A 348 2.73 -10.59 -29.98
CA GLN A 348 2.33 -9.19 -30.14
C GLN A 348 1.55 -8.69 -28.91
N SER A 349 0.65 -9.52 -28.39
CA SER A 349 -0.12 -9.23 -27.17
C SER A 349 0.81 -9.10 -25.95
N GLU A 350 1.78 -10.01 -25.80
CA GLU A 350 2.79 -9.92 -24.74
C GLU A 350 3.66 -8.67 -24.90
N LEU A 351 4.13 -8.38 -26.11
CA LEU A 351 4.92 -7.18 -26.43
C LEU A 351 4.15 -5.91 -26.05
N LYS A 352 2.86 -5.83 -26.40
CA LYS A 352 2.00 -4.70 -26.03
C LYS A 352 1.89 -4.53 -24.52
N ARG A 353 1.72 -5.61 -23.76
CA ARG A 353 1.68 -5.57 -22.28
C ARG A 353 3.02 -5.11 -21.69
N VAL A 354 4.13 -5.61 -22.23
CA VAL A 354 5.48 -5.22 -21.80
C VAL A 354 5.74 -3.74 -22.10
N ASN A 355 5.33 -3.24 -23.28
CA ASN A 355 5.46 -1.84 -23.63
C ASN A 355 4.67 -0.93 -22.69
N GLN A 356 3.42 -1.29 -22.38
CA GLN A 356 2.60 -0.54 -21.42
C GLN A 356 3.24 -0.52 -20.02
N ALA A 357 3.76 -1.66 -19.55
CA ALA A 357 4.46 -1.73 -18.28
C ALA A 357 5.73 -0.87 -18.30
N HIS A 358 6.51 -0.93 -19.37
CA HIS A 358 7.72 -0.13 -19.55
C HIS A 358 7.41 1.36 -19.56
N GLU A 359 6.46 1.84 -20.36
CA GLU A 359 6.03 3.23 -20.41
C GLU A 359 5.58 3.74 -19.04
N SER A 360 4.79 2.94 -18.31
CA SER A 360 4.36 3.30 -16.96
C SER A 360 5.52 3.37 -15.97
N THR A 361 6.52 2.49 -16.09
CA THR A 361 7.72 2.46 -15.25
C THR A 361 8.59 3.68 -15.52
N VAL A 362 8.82 4.02 -16.79
CA VAL A 362 9.55 5.23 -17.21
C VAL A 362 8.86 6.49 -16.73
N ALA A 363 7.52 6.56 -16.80
CA ALA A 363 6.77 7.70 -16.29
C ALA A 363 6.92 7.87 -14.77
N LEU A 364 6.83 6.77 -14.01
CA LEU A 364 7.05 6.78 -12.56
C LEU A 364 8.48 7.16 -12.19
N LEU A 365 9.47 6.61 -12.91
CA LEU A 365 10.88 6.93 -12.72
C LEU A 365 11.12 8.42 -12.93
N ARG A 366 10.59 9.01 -14.02
CA ARG A 366 10.67 10.45 -14.27
C ARG A 366 10.03 11.26 -13.15
N GLN A 367 8.87 10.85 -12.65
CA GLN A 367 8.21 11.50 -11.52
C GLN A 367 9.09 11.46 -10.25
N LYS A 368 9.71 10.31 -9.95
CA LYS A 368 10.58 10.15 -8.79
C LYS A 368 11.87 10.96 -8.90
N GLN A 369 12.45 11.05 -10.09
CA GLN A 369 13.61 11.92 -10.35
C GLN A 369 13.27 13.40 -10.14
N LEU A 370 12.12 13.87 -10.65
CA LEU A 370 11.66 15.25 -10.40
C LEU A 370 11.43 15.53 -8.91
N ASN A 371 10.86 14.56 -8.17
CA ASN A 371 10.71 14.69 -6.73
C ASN A 371 12.08 14.77 -6.02
N LYS A 372 13.07 13.98 -6.46
CA LYS A 372 14.45 14.04 -5.94
C LYS A 372 15.09 15.41 -6.19
N GLU A 373 14.88 16.02 -7.36
CA GLU A 373 15.33 17.38 -7.65
C GLU A 373 14.64 18.42 -6.76
N ALA A 374 13.32 18.29 -6.53
CA ALA A 374 12.58 19.14 -5.61
C ALA A 374 13.06 19.00 -4.15
N LEU A 375 13.44 17.79 -3.74
CA LEU A 375 14.04 17.50 -2.43
C LEU A 375 15.40 18.20 -2.27
N ALA A 376 16.23 18.19 -3.32
CA ALA A 376 17.49 18.93 -3.33
C ALA A 376 17.26 20.45 -3.22
N GLY A 377 16.13 20.96 -3.73
CA GLY A 377 15.68 22.35 -3.56
C GLY A 377 15.12 22.71 -2.17
N GLY A 378 15.09 21.77 -1.22
CA GLY A 378 14.67 22.00 0.17
C GLY A 378 13.22 21.64 0.51
N GLN A 379 12.48 20.99 -0.39
CA GLN A 379 11.11 20.55 -0.15
C GLN A 379 11.06 19.10 0.37
N ALA A 380 11.43 18.89 1.64
CA ALA A 380 11.31 17.58 2.31
C ALA A 380 9.83 17.18 2.53
N SER A 381 9.52 15.88 2.48
CA SER A 381 8.17 15.37 2.81
C SER A 381 7.81 15.61 4.28
N ILE A 382 8.79 15.65 5.17
CA ILE A 382 8.59 16.07 6.57
C ILE A 382 9.06 17.51 6.70
N LEU A 383 8.10 18.42 6.83
CA LEU A 383 8.38 19.84 7.03
C LEU A 383 8.65 20.09 8.51
N VAL A 384 9.87 20.55 8.81
CA VAL A 384 10.25 21.04 10.14
C VAL A 384 10.38 22.55 10.10
N LYS A 385 9.43 23.27 10.71
CA LYS A 385 9.43 24.74 10.78
C LYS A 385 9.52 25.20 12.22
N VAL A 386 10.54 25.97 12.54
CA VAL A 386 10.67 26.60 13.87
C VAL A 386 9.63 27.73 13.98
N LEU A 387 8.82 27.70 15.03
CA LEU A 387 7.73 28.65 15.24
C LEU A 387 8.15 29.87 16.08
N ASP A 388 9.07 29.67 17.01
CA ASP A 388 9.55 30.72 17.91
C ASP A 388 10.89 31.28 17.42
N GLU A 389 11.09 32.59 17.57
CA GLU A 389 12.42 33.18 17.38
C GLU A 389 13.35 32.73 18.52
N TYR A 390 14.64 32.55 18.20
CA TYR A 390 15.65 32.07 19.15
C TYR A 390 15.90 33.12 20.25
N MET A 391 15.12 33.09 21.34
CA MET A 391 15.25 34.03 22.46
C MET A 391 16.20 33.51 23.54
N VAL A 392 17.15 34.36 23.95
CA VAL A 392 18.05 34.08 25.07
C VAL A 392 17.30 34.32 26.40
N PRO A 393 17.16 33.30 27.27
CA PRO A 393 16.47 33.44 28.55
C PRO A 393 17.21 34.43 29.46
N LYS A 394 16.49 35.41 30.00
CA LYS A 394 17.06 36.47 30.86
C LYS A 394 17.09 36.11 32.35
N GLU A 395 16.25 35.18 32.78
CA GLU A 395 16.12 34.77 34.18
C GLU A 395 16.51 33.30 34.34
N PRO A 396 17.27 32.94 35.40
CA PRO A 396 17.60 31.54 35.68
C PRO A 396 16.38 30.81 36.23
N VAL A 397 16.18 29.56 35.78
CA VAL A 397 15.11 28.68 36.29
C VAL A 397 15.49 28.12 37.66
N TRP A 398 16.79 28.03 37.96
CA TRP A 398 17.30 27.56 39.24
C TRP A 398 18.69 28.17 39.54
N PRO A 399 19.02 28.52 40.80
CA PRO A 399 18.18 28.49 42.00
C PRO A 399 17.27 29.72 42.11
N LEU A 400 16.03 29.51 42.57
CA LEU A 400 15.07 30.60 42.82
C LEU A 400 15.36 31.23 44.20
N PRO A 401 15.85 32.49 44.28
CA PRO A 401 16.31 33.05 45.54
C PRO A 401 15.19 33.24 46.56
N ALA A 402 14.00 33.65 46.12
CA ALA A 402 12.86 33.91 46.99
C ALA A 402 12.38 32.66 47.76
N PRO A 403 11.98 31.54 47.12
CA PRO A 403 11.50 30.37 47.85
C PRO A 403 12.58 29.70 48.70
N LEU A 404 13.85 29.73 48.27
CA LEU A 404 14.95 29.17 49.04
C LEU A 404 15.16 29.95 50.35
N LEU A 405 15.21 31.28 50.28
CA LEU A 405 15.39 32.12 51.47
C LEU A 405 14.19 32.05 52.41
N ILE A 406 12.96 31.93 51.89
CA ILE A 406 11.75 31.71 52.70
C ILE A 406 11.84 30.36 53.43
N ALA A 407 12.24 29.30 52.75
CA ALA A 407 12.40 27.98 53.35
C ALA A 407 13.48 27.98 54.45
N CYS A 408 14.64 28.59 54.18
CA CYS A 408 15.70 28.79 55.19
C CYS A 408 15.20 29.64 56.37
N GLY A 409 14.44 30.70 56.12
CA GLY A 409 13.87 31.56 57.15
C GLY A 409 12.86 30.83 58.04
N LEU A 410 11.96 30.04 57.45
CA LEU A 410 11.00 29.21 58.20
C LEU A 410 11.70 28.14 59.04
N LEU A 411 12.72 27.48 58.49
CA LEU A 411 13.54 26.52 59.22
C LEU A 411 14.25 27.19 60.39
N GLY A 412 14.82 28.38 60.17
CA GLY A 412 15.46 29.18 61.22
C GLY A 412 14.51 29.64 62.32
N LEU A 413 13.27 29.96 61.97
CA LEU A 413 12.22 30.30 62.93
C LEU A 413 11.86 29.09 63.78
N LEU A 414 11.68 27.92 63.16
CA LEU A 414 11.37 26.66 63.86
C LEU A 414 12.48 26.29 64.84
N LEU A 415 13.74 26.32 64.38
CA LEU A 415 14.91 26.06 65.23
C LEU A 415 15.03 27.09 66.37
N GLY A 416 14.75 28.36 66.10
CA GLY A 416 14.77 29.42 67.11
C GLY A 416 13.75 29.19 68.21
N LEU A 417 12.55 28.73 67.85
CA LEU A 417 11.49 28.39 68.80
C LEU A 417 11.91 27.22 69.70
N VAL A 418 12.53 26.18 69.12
CA VAL A 418 13.08 25.04 69.87
C VAL A 418 14.16 25.49 70.86
N VAL A 419 15.10 26.34 70.41
CA VAL A 419 16.17 26.87 71.27
C VAL A 419 15.60 27.70 72.43
N ILE A 420 14.58 28.52 72.19
CA ILE A 420 13.96 29.32 73.26
C ILE A 420 13.31 28.43 74.31
N VAL A 421 12.54 27.43 73.90
CA VAL A 421 11.91 26.47 74.82
C VAL A 421 12.98 25.68 75.58
N PHE A 422 14.07 25.30 74.93
CA PHE A 422 15.17 24.58 75.56
C PHE A 422 15.91 25.43 76.61
N ILE A 423 16.18 26.70 76.32
CA ILE A 423 16.80 27.64 77.28
C ILE A 423 15.85 27.96 78.45
N GLU A 424 14.54 27.98 78.22
CA GLU A 424 13.55 28.16 79.29
C GLU A 424 13.47 26.97 80.25
N LYS A 425 13.75 25.75 79.76
CA LYS A 425 13.73 24.52 80.56
C LYS A 425 15.02 24.26 81.36
N LEU A 426 16.08 25.05 81.17
CA LEU A 426 17.34 24.92 81.91
C LEU A 426 17.56 26.11 82.89
N PRO A 427 17.60 25.87 84.21
CA PRO A 427 17.96 26.92 85.18
C PRO A 427 19.47 27.19 85.12
N LEU A 428 19.88 28.31 84.51
CA LEU A 428 21.26 28.80 84.61
C LEU A 428 21.38 29.77 85.81
N PRO A 429 22.26 29.51 86.80
CA PRO A 429 22.46 30.38 87.94
C PRO A 429 23.37 31.57 87.60
N GLY A 430 22.92 32.78 87.95
CA GLY A 430 23.76 33.94 88.29
C GLY A 430 24.37 34.76 87.14
N MET A 431 23.79 35.93 86.84
CA MET A 431 24.56 37.09 86.38
C MET A 431 23.83 38.38 86.78
N GLN A 432 24.27 38.97 87.90
CA GLN A 432 23.89 40.31 88.35
C GLN A 432 24.79 41.32 87.63
N PHE A 433 24.20 42.34 86.98
CA PHE A 433 24.93 43.53 86.54
C PHE A 433 24.60 44.69 87.48
N PHE A 434 25.65 45.41 87.85
CA PHE A 434 25.79 46.40 88.91
C PHE A 434 24.87 47.63 88.78
N ASP A 435 24.19 47.96 89.88
CA ASP A 435 23.77 49.33 90.20
C ASP A 435 24.81 49.93 91.17
N THR A 436 25.49 51.00 90.75
CA THR A 436 26.33 51.82 91.64
C THR A 436 25.64 53.14 91.95
N PHE A 437 25.63 53.44 93.25
CA PHE A 437 25.01 54.56 93.96
C PHE A 437 25.50 55.97 93.58
N SER A 438 24.52 56.88 93.52
CA SER A 438 24.41 58.27 94.04
C SER A 438 25.53 59.31 93.92
N PRO A 439 25.11 60.58 93.76
CA PRO A 439 25.56 61.63 94.67
C PRO A 439 24.41 62.43 95.33
N GLU A 440 24.67 62.73 96.60
CA GLU A 440 24.33 63.90 97.41
C GLU A 440 22.92 64.51 97.45
N THR A 441 22.37 64.42 98.66
CA THR A 441 21.31 65.22 99.25
C THR A 441 21.72 66.68 99.42
N THR A 442 20.91 67.62 98.90
CA THR A 442 20.60 68.88 99.60
C THR A 442 19.11 69.13 99.51
N ASN A 443 18.49 69.37 100.66
CA ASN A 443 17.13 69.88 100.80
C ASN A 443 17.29 71.30 101.37
N PRO A 444 16.40 72.26 101.06
CA PRO A 444 15.28 72.43 102.00
C PRO A 444 13.96 72.90 101.38
N MET A 445 12.87 72.59 102.10
CA MET A 445 11.64 73.38 102.31
C MET A 445 10.93 73.99 101.08
N HIS A 446 9.67 73.62 100.83
CA HIS A 446 8.46 74.28 101.38
C HIS A 446 7.19 73.89 100.58
N ASN A 447 6.25 73.29 101.30
CA ASN A 447 4.80 73.51 101.36
C ASN A 447 3.97 74.13 100.18
N VAL A 448 2.73 73.59 100.09
CA VAL A 448 1.44 74.16 99.61
C VAL A 448 0.94 73.85 98.18
N SER A 449 0.02 72.86 98.12
CA SER A 449 -1.38 72.90 97.60
C SER A 449 -1.70 73.52 96.23
N ASN A 450 -2.28 72.73 95.30
CA ASN A 450 -3.73 72.76 94.98
C ASN A 450 -4.13 71.89 93.74
N GLN A 451 -5.23 71.14 93.92
CA GLN A 451 -6.44 71.02 93.08
C GLN A 451 -6.34 70.56 91.59
N THR A 452 -6.74 69.30 91.36
CA THR A 452 -7.93 68.78 90.60
C THR A 452 -8.58 69.62 89.45
N PRO A 453 -9.50 69.05 88.62
CA PRO A 453 -9.45 67.88 87.72
C PRO A 453 -10.17 68.20 86.37
N VAL A 454 -10.79 67.21 85.69
CA VAL A 454 -11.85 67.27 84.64
C VAL A 454 -11.38 67.15 83.18
N THR A 455 -12.01 66.43 82.20
CA THR A 455 -13.07 65.39 82.11
C THR A 455 -13.15 64.93 80.63
N SER A 456 -13.52 63.67 80.42
CA SER A 456 -14.32 63.06 79.32
C SER A 456 -14.08 63.32 77.82
N GLY A 457 -14.26 62.26 77.04
CA GLY A 457 -14.80 62.36 75.67
C GLY A 457 -14.83 61.02 74.92
N ASN A 458 -15.96 60.32 74.98
CA ASN A 458 -16.26 59.02 74.33
C ASN A 458 -16.51 59.10 72.82
N SER A 459 -16.32 57.97 72.11
CA SER A 459 -17.32 57.30 71.24
C SER A 459 -16.72 55.96 70.72
N PHE A 460 -17.32 54.80 71.04
CA PHE A 460 -18.28 53.99 70.22
C PHE A 460 -17.69 53.54 68.86
N SER A 461 -17.75 52.29 68.39
CA SER A 461 -18.70 51.20 68.66
C SER A 461 -18.26 49.84 68.06
N SER A 462 -18.89 48.77 68.59
CA SER A 462 -19.35 47.51 67.95
C SER A 462 -18.31 46.53 67.36
N ASN A 463 -18.09 45.35 67.97
CA ASN A 463 -18.85 44.08 67.87
C ASN A 463 -18.89 43.47 66.44
N THR A 464 -18.89 42.16 66.16
CA THR A 464 -18.64 40.87 66.85
C THR A 464 -19.30 39.82 65.96
N GLN A 465 -18.60 38.71 65.68
CA GLN A 465 -19.09 37.33 65.42
C GLN A 465 -20.27 37.06 64.47
N GLN A 466 -20.18 35.98 63.69
CA GLN A 466 -20.67 34.61 63.98
C GLN A 466 -20.82 33.89 62.62
N GLN A 467 -20.01 32.87 62.31
CA GLN A 467 -20.18 31.44 62.63
C GLN A 467 -21.32 30.69 61.90
N ARG A 468 -20.87 29.59 61.26
CA ARG A 468 -21.42 28.21 61.30
C ARG A 468 -22.42 27.72 60.23
N ASN A 469 -21.87 26.76 59.48
CA ASN A 469 -22.23 25.33 59.41
C ASN A 469 -23.37 24.82 58.50
N SER A 470 -22.94 23.79 57.76
CA SER A 470 -23.57 22.49 57.48
C SER A 470 -24.80 22.44 56.57
N LEU A 471 -24.76 21.57 55.56
CA LEU A 471 -25.41 20.26 55.60
C LEU A 471 -25.05 19.38 54.39
N GLN A 472 -25.39 18.11 54.54
CA GLN A 472 -24.94 16.89 53.86
C GLN A 472 -26.15 16.21 53.16
N ASN A 473 -25.88 15.33 52.18
CA ASN A 473 -26.69 14.21 51.61
C ASN A 473 -26.63 14.20 50.06
N VAL A 474 -26.09 13.18 49.36
CA VAL A 474 -26.48 11.76 49.16
C VAL A 474 -27.81 11.58 48.41
N VAL A 475 -27.74 11.12 47.13
CA VAL A 475 -28.61 10.14 46.41
C VAL A 475 -27.89 9.78 45.08
N SER A 476 -27.28 8.61 44.87
CA SER A 476 -27.77 7.37 44.19
C SER A 476 -28.53 7.53 42.86
N ASN A 477 -28.00 7.04 41.73
CA ASN A 477 -28.75 6.09 40.90
C ASN A 477 -27.88 5.38 39.84
N LYS A 478 -28.28 4.13 39.60
CA LYS A 478 -27.72 3.05 38.79
C LYS A 478 -28.88 2.53 37.92
N GLU A 479 -28.61 2.10 36.69
CA GLU A 479 -29.31 1.13 35.82
C GLU A 479 -28.99 1.47 34.35
N ASP A 480 -28.20 0.66 33.62
CA ASP A 480 -28.50 -0.63 32.94
C ASP A 480 -29.30 -0.48 31.64
N SER A 481 -28.73 -0.98 30.53
CA SER A 481 -29.41 -1.74 29.45
C SER A 481 -28.42 -2.20 28.37
N GLN A 482 -28.42 -3.53 28.15
CA GLN A 482 -27.74 -4.32 27.12
C GLN A 482 -28.54 -4.41 25.81
N GLN A 483 -27.89 -4.76 24.70
CA GLN A 483 -28.29 -5.71 23.62
C GLN A 483 -27.21 -5.66 22.51
N VAL A 484 -26.42 -6.69 22.19
CA VAL A 484 -26.68 -8.03 21.60
C VAL A 484 -27.34 -7.98 20.22
N HIS A 485 -26.55 -8.26 19.18
CA HIS A 485 -26.98 -9.05 18.03
C HIS A 485 -25.82 -9.93 17.53
N SER A 486 -26.17 -11.17 17.21
CA SER A 486 -25.37 -12.29 16.72
C SER A 486 -26.11 -12.90 15.52
N GLU A 487 -25.39 -13.26 14.44
CA GLU A 487 -25.71 -14.24 13.38
C GLU A 487 -24.45 -14.27 12.47
N VAL A 488 -23.66 -15.34 12.25
CA VAL A 488 -23.78 -16.79 11.99
C VAL A 488 -24.11 -17.16 10.53
N SER A 489 -23.24 -18.05 9.98
CA SER A 489 -23.32 -18.86 8.73
C SER A 489 -23.10 -18.13 7.41
N THR A 490 -22.25 -18.60 6.48
CA THR A 490 -22.24 -19.97 5.92
C THR A 490 -20.83 -20.45 5.52
N ALA A 491 -20.61 -21.76 5.59
CA ALA A 491 -19.45 -22.52 5.10
C ALA A 491 -19.85 -23.37 3.88
N GLU A 492 -18.89 -23.67 2.98
CA GLU A 492 -18.75 -24.86 2.08
C GLU A 492 -17.48 -24.62 1.21
N MET A 493 -16.40 -25.44 1.25
CA MET A 493 -16.17 -26.75 0.57
C MET A 493 -16.59 -26.72 -0.92
N GLU A 494 -15.86 -27.17 -1.95
CA GLU A 494 -14.99 -28.34 -2.11
C GLU A 494 -14.33 -28.36 -3.53
N HIS A 495 -13.32 -29.22 -3.71
CA HIS A 495 -12.82 -29.87 -4.96
C HIS A 495 -12.15 -29.06 -6.09
N SER A 496 -10.88 -29.32 -6.43
CA SER A 496 -10.34 -30.44 -7.24
C SER A 496 -10.68 -30.39 -8.73
N SER A 497 -9.72 -29.96 -9.55
CA SER A 497 -9.42 -30.46 -10.91
C SER A 497 -8.02 -30.02 -11.31
#